data_AF-A0A554WIJ0-F1
#
_entry.id   AF-A0A554WIJ0-F1
#
_cell.length_a   1.000
_cell.length_b   1.000
_cell.length_c   1.000
_cell.angle_alpha   90.00
_cell.angle_beta   90.00
_cell.angle_gamma   90.00
#
_symmetry.space_group_name_H-M   'P 1'
#
loop_
_entity.id
_entity.type
_entity.pdbx_description
1 polymer ?
#
loop_
_entity_poly.entity_id
_entity_poly.type
_entity_poly.pdbx_seq_one_letter_code
_entity_poly.pdbx_strand_id
1 'polypeptide(L)' 'MSCTYLTTDELARRIKYDPRTIRNRLKDSVLLEGRHYIRPFGGRKTLYIWEHIEADMAKASQNDAFAIPLLGGGAIHG' A
#
# COMPACT_ATOMS: atom_id res chain seq x y z
N MET A 1 13.72 9.53 -13.83
CA MET A 1 12.59 9.09 -12.99
C MET A 1 11.48 8.59 -13.90
N SER A 2 11.37 7.27 -14.06
CA SER A 2 10.37 6.64 -14.92
C SER A 2 9.18 6.19 -14.08
N CYS A 3 8.05 6.90 -14.16
CA CYS A 3 6.82 6.45 -13.52
C CYS A 3 6.29 5.22 -14.27
N THR A 4 6.54 4.02 -13.73
CA THR A 4 5.97 2.79 -14.29
C THR A 4 4.50 2.70 -13.96
N TYR A 5 3.66 2.88 -14.99
CA TYR A 5 2.22 2.70 -14.88
C TYR A 5 1.89 1.23 -15.06
N LEU A 6 1.19 0.67 -14.08
CA LEU A 6 0.75 -0.71 -14.05
C LEU A 6 -0.77 -0.76 -13.96
N THR A 7 -1.37 -1.72 -14.65
CA THR A 7 -2.76 -2.09 -14.43
C THR A 7 -2.90 -2.89 -13.13
N THR A 8 -4.14 -3.08 -12.65
CA THR A 8 -4.40 -3.92 -11.47
C THR A 8 -3.84 -5.33 -11.62
N ASP A 9 -3.91 -5.92 -12.82
CA ASP A 9 -3.44 -7.30 -13.09
C ASP A 9 -1.90 -7.38 -13.08
N GLU A 10 -1.24 -6.39 -13.67
CA GLU A 10 0.22 -6.32 -13.67
C GLU A 10 0.78 -6.06 -12.27
N LEU A 11 0.13 -5.17 -11.52
CA LEU A 11 0.47 -4.94 -10.13
C LEU A 11 0.29 -6.23 -9.31
N ALA A 12 -0.86 -6.90 -9.44
CA ALA A 12 -1.16 -8.19 -8.82
C ALA A 12 -0.05 -9.22 -9.05
N ARG A 13 0.39 -9.40 -10.30
CA ARG A 13 1.49 -10.32 -10.63
C ARG A 13 2.81 -9.91 -9.97
N ARG A 14 3.08 -8.61 -9.89
CA ARG A 14 4.35 -8.08 -9.38
C ARG A 14 4.50 -8.21 -7.86
N ILE A 15 3.46 -7.87 -7.10
CA ILE A 15 3.44 -8.05 -5.63
C ILE A 15 2.89 -9.42 -5.22
N LYS A 16 2.55 -10.28 -6.18
CA LYS A 16 1.97 -11.62 -5.98
C LYS A 16 0.69 -11.61 -5.12
N TYR A 17 -0.13 -10.58 -5.30
CA TYR A 17 -1.45 -10.47 -4.69
C TYR A 17 -2.55 -10.76 -5.69
N ASP A 18 -3.73 -11.11 -5.17
CA ASP A 18 -4.93 -11.22 -6.01
C ASP A 18 -5.45 -9.82 -6.40
N PRO A 19 -5.84 -9.59 -7.67
CA PRO A 19 -6.40 -8.31 -8.12
C PRO A 19 -7.60 -7.83 -7.28
N ARG A 20 -8.42 -8.76 -6.78
CA ARG A 20 -9.57 -8.46 -5.92
C ARG A 20 -9.12 -7.91 -4.58
N THR A 21 -8.06 -8.47 -4.00
CA THR A 21 -7.48 -8.00 -2.75
C THR A 21 -6.91 -6.59 -2.91
N ILE A 22 -6.24 -6.31 -4.03
CA ILE A 22 -5.73 -4.96 -4.31
C ILE A 22 -6.88 -3.95 -4.37
N ARG A 23 -7.97 -4.28 -5.08
CA ARG A 23 -9.11 -3.37 -5.23
C ARG A 23 -9.92 -3.18 -3.96
N ASN A 24 -10.06 -4.20 -3.11
CA ASN A 24 -10.95 -4.16 -1.95
C ASN A 24 -10.22 -3.83 -0.63
N ARG A 25 -8.94 -4.19 -0.50
CA ARG A 25 -8.14 -3.95 0.71
C ARG A 25 -7.19 -2.79 0.51
N LEU A 26 -6.29 -2.91 -0.47
CA LEU A 26 -5.21 -1.94 -0.63
C LEU A 26 -5.73 -0.58 -1.10
N LYS A 27 -6.70 -0.59 -2.01
CA LYS A 27 -7.32 0.65 -2.51
C LYS A 27 -7.94 1.48 -1.38
N ASP A 28 -8.72 0.88 -0.51
CA ASP A 28 -9.43 1.60 0.57
C ASP A 28 -8.55 1.90 1.77
N SER A 29 -7.55 1.07 2.08
CA SER A 29 -6.70 1.29 3.26
C SER A 29 -5.49 2.17 3.01
N VAL A 30 -4.84 2.10 1.84
CA VAL A 30 -3.48 2.63 1.67
C VAL A 30 -3.30 3.44 0.39
N LEU A 31 -4.01 3.10 -0.68
CA LEU A 31 -3.80 3.73 -1.99
C LEU A 31 -4.66 5.00 -2.16
N LEU A 32 -4.03 6.15 -2.04
CA LEU A 32 -4.62 7.46 -2.31
C LEU A 32 -4.72 7.77 -3.83
N GLU A 33 -5.88 8.27 -4.27
CA GLU A 33 -6.10 8.80 -5.62
C GLU A 33 -5.19 10.00 -5.90
N GLY A 34 -4.57 10.05 -7.08
CA GLY A 34 -3.63 11.10 -7.48
C GLY A 34 -2.18 10.88 -7.01
N ARG A 35 -1.95 10.00 -6.02
CA ARG A 35 -0.61 9.56 -5.61
C ARG A 35 -0.31 8.14 -6.08
N HIS A 36 -1.09 7.16 -5.63
CA HIS A 36 -0.79 5.74 -5.88
C HIS A 36 -1.47 5.21 -7.14
N TYR A 37 -2.61 5.80 -7.48
CA TYR A 37 -3.32 5.47 -8.70
C TYR A 37 -3.91 6.72 -9.34
N ILE A 38 -4.06 6.67 -10.65
CA ILE A 38 -4.69 7.69 -11.46
C ILE A 38 -5.79 7.07 -12.31
N ARG A 39 -6.79 7.88 -12.62
CA ARG A 39 -7.88 7.55 -13.54
C ARG A 39 -7.73 8.40 -14.79
N PRO A 40 -6.99 7.93 -15.81
CA PRO A 40 -6.80 8.72 -17.02
C PRO A 40 -8.13 8.84 -17.81
N PHE A 41 -8.36 10.03 -18.36
CA PHE A 41 -9.47 10.34 -19.28
C PHE A 41 -10.89 10.07 -18.76
N GLY A 42 -11.14 10.21 -17.45
CA GLY A 42 -12.48 9.99 -16.87
C GLY A 42 -13.02 8.56 -17.06
N GLY A 43 -12.16 7.64 -17.51
CA GLY A 43 -12.53 6.26 -17.79
C GLY A 43 -12.69 5.44 -16.51
N ARG A 44 -13.31 4.27 -16.66
CA ARG A 44 -13.43 3.27 -15.57
C ARG A 44 -12.10 2.58 -15.26
N LYS A 45 -11.08 2.74 -16.11
CA LYS A 45 -9.78 2.09 -15.95
C LYS A 45 -8.94 2.87 -14.94
N THR A 46 -8.37 2.14 -13.98
CA THR A 46 -7.46 2.69 -12.97
C THR A 46 -6.05 2.22 -13.29
N LEU A 47 -5.10 3.15 -13.34
CA LEU A 47 -3.68 2.87 -13.49
C LEU A 47 -2.98 3.15 -12.17
N TYR A 48 -2.03 2.30 -11.81
CA TYR A 48 -1.25 2.37 -10.59
C TYR A 48 0.18 2.80 -10.90
N ILE A 49 0.80 3.54 -9.99
CA ILE A 49 2.20 3.99 -10.14
C ILE A 49 3.06 3.16 -9.19
N TRP A 50 3.94 2.31 -9.76
CA TRP A 50 4.77 1.39 -8.99
C TRP A 50 5.61 2.09 -7.91
N GLU A 51 6.31 3.17 -8.28
CA GLU A 51 7.21 3.93 -7.40
C GLU A 51 6.54 4.37 -6.10
N HIS A 52 5.31 4.88 -6.19
CA HIS A 52 4.57 5.33 -5.03
C HIS A 52 4.13 4.16 -4.15
N ILE A 53 3.72 3.05 -4.77
CA ILE A 53 3.29 1.84 -4.05
C ILE A 53 4.47 1.20 -3.33
N GLU A 54 5.63 1.10 -3.98
CA GLU A 54 6.86 0.56 -3.39
C GLU A 54 7.32 1.40 -2.19
N ALA A 55 7.34 2.72 -2.34
CA ALA A 55 7.68 3.64 -1.25
C ALA A 55 6.72 3.54 -0.06
N ASP A 56 5.42 3.35 -0.33
CA ASP A 56 4.41 3.22 0.73
C ASP A 56 4.46 1.85 1.42
N MET A 57 4.69 0.76 0.66
CA MET A 57 4.95 -0.56 1.23
C MET A 57 6.17 -0.57 2.15
N ALA A 58 7.26 0.11 1.74
CA ALA A 58 8.45 0.24 2.57
C ALA A 58 8.16 0.99 3.88
N LYS A 59 7.36 2.06 3.83
CA LYS A 59 6.92 2.81 5.02
C LYS A 59 5.97 2.02 5.91
N ALA A 60 5.00 1.33 5.33
CA ALA A 60 4.05 0.49 6.06
C ALA A 60 4.78 -0.63 6.81
N SER A 61 5.75 -1.29 6.17
CA SER A 61 6.59 -2.30 6.83
C SER A 61 7.45 -1.72 7.97
N GLN A 62 7.91 -0.48 7.85
CA GLN A 62 8.64 0.21 8.93
C GLN A 62 7.71 0.60 10.10
N ASN A 63 6.46 0.94 9.81
CA ASN A 63 5.48 1.34 10.82
C ASN A 63 4.93 0.12 11.59
N ASP A 64 4.74 -1.02 10.91
CA ASP A 64 4.35 -2.29 11.54
C ASP A 64 5.48 -2.84 12.44
N ALA A 65 6.75 -2.63 12.05
CA ALA A 65 7.91 -2.93 12.88
C ALA A 65 8.02 -2.04 14.13
N PHE A 66 7.29 -0.93 14.21
CA PHE A 66 7.23 -0.04 15.37
C PHE A 66 5.99 -0.26 16.26
N ALA A 67 5.12 -1.22 15.93
CA ALA A 67 3.90 -1.52 16.69
C ALA A 67 4.06 -2.67 17.71
N ILE A 68 5.24 -2.81 18.33
CA ILE A 68 5.32 -3.47 19.64
C ILE A 68 5.23 -2.36 20.70
N PRO A 69 4.09 -2.18 21.39
CA PRO A 69 4.05 -1.37 22.59
C PRO A 69 4.77 -2.16 23.69
N LEU A 70 6.10 -2.05 23.73
CA LEU A 70 6.89 -2.41 24.91
C LEU A 70 7.26 -1.12 25.64
N LEU A 71 6.30 -0.47 26.33
CA LEU A 71 6.64 0.45 27.42
C LEU A 71 5.40 0.80 28.27
N GLY A 72 5.41 0.40 29.53
CA GLY A 72 4.38 0.74 30.51
C GLY A 72 4.35 -0.22 31.70
N GLY A 73 5.44 -0.28 32.46
CA GLY A 73 5.71 -1.28 33.50
C GLY A 73 4.64 -1.45 34.58
N GLY A 74 4.24 -2.70 34.81
CA GLY A 74 3.55 -3.11 36.02
C GLY A 74 4.56 -3.36 37.14
N ALA A 75 4.54 -2.52 38.18
CA ALA A 75 5.39 -2.67 39.35
C ALA A 75 5.02 -3.97 40.11
N ILE A 76 6.02 -4.82 40.35
CA ILE A 76 5.90 -5.93 41.30
C ILE A 76 6.06 -5.37 42.72
N HIS A 77 5.08 -5.59 43.58
CA HIS A 77 5.23 -5.38 45.02
C HIS A 77 5.40 -6.76 45.66
N GLY A 78 6.50 -6.91 46.40
CA GLY A 78 6.77 -8.09 47.23
C GLY A 78 5.92 -8.14 48.48
#